data_AF-A0A3C0NF16-F1
#
_entry.id   AF-A0A3C0NF16-F1
#
_cell.length_a   1.000
_cell.length_b   1.000
_cell.length_c   1.000
_cell.angle_alpha   90.00
_cell.angle_beta   90.00
_cell.angle_gamma   90.00
#
_symmetry.space_group_name_H-M   'P 1'
#
loop_
_entity.id
_entity.type
_entity.pdbx_description
1 polymer ?
#
loop_
_entity_poly.entity_id
_entity_poly.type
_entity_poly.pdbx_seq_one_letter_code
_entity_poly.pdbx_strand_id
1 'polypeptide(L)'
;MNVQANSKALKGKATRGSVVVDSLRGRLRLRLPRLLYLGQQAKYISLQIDDTPENRKIAEAKARQAELDITSGNFDFSWNKYRIFNHLTVLPSYQEEQPRPALSLTELWDKYVAYKTPICSPKTVIDSYVPMGRHFANAPQALDQPLEIRSYLLGATTEQMTRRCLMNLSAACKWGVKKGLLATNPFDGMYLELAKPKYKIEEQANPFTAQERDRIIQAFQTHNAGKKGISYSYYTNFVKFLFYTGCRPSEAVGLRWKHLSDDCAKITFTEAIVRAGGKPLSRETTKTKKTRKFSCTNTLQTLLLS
;
A
#
# COMPACT_ATOMS: atom_id res chain seq x y z
N MET A 1 58.71 27.49 53.52
CA MET A 1 58.03 28.54 52.73
C MET A 1 58.08 28.17 51.26
N ASN A 2 57.02 28.53 50.54
CA ASN A 2 56.80 28.44 49.09
C ASN A 2 56.36 27.10 48.47
N VAL A 3 55.05 26.90 48.68
CA VAL A 3 54.02 26.54 47.69
C VAL A 3 54.28 27.08 46.27
N GLN A 4 54.05 26.24 45.25
CA GLN A 4 53.46 26.59 43.94
C GLN A 4 53.34 25.29 43.10
N ALA A 5 52.34 25.05 42.26
CA ALA A 5 50.95 25.46 42.16
C ALA A 5 50.36 24.47 41.13
N ASN A 6 49.36 23.69 41.51
CA ASN A 6 48.76 22.66 40.66
C ASN A 6 47.65 23.31 39.81
N SER A 7 47.95 23.68 38.56
CA SER A 7 46.97 24.31 37.66
C SER A 7 46.01 23.27 37.08
N LYS A 8 44.95 22.96 37.83
CA LYS A 8 43.82 22.15 37.37
C LYS A 8 42.94 23.03 36.46
N ALA A 9 43.13 22.93 35.15
CA ALA A 9 42.31 23.63 34.17
C ALA A 9 40.83 23.17 34.27
N LEU A 10 39.95 24.12 34.56
CA LEU A 10 38.50 23.96 34.59
C LEU A 10 37.97 23.62 33.19
N LYS A 11 37.57 22.36 32.97
CA LYS A 11 36.81 21.96 31.77
C LYS A 11 35.40 22.57 31.84
N GLY A 12 35.18 23.65 31.10
CA GLY A 12 33.85 24.24 30.90
C GLY A 12 32.87 23.23 30.31
N LYS A 13 31.64 23.21 30.83
CA LYS A 13 30.56 22.37 30.29
C LYS A 13 30.19 22.87 28.89
N ALA A 14 30.18 21.95 27.92
CA ALA A 14 29.79 22.25 26.53
C ALA A 14 28.35 22.79 26.46
N THR A 15 28.15 23.83 25.66
CA THR A 15 26.87 24.51 25.42
C THR A 15 25.84 23.55 24.81
N ARG A 16 24.56 23.69 25.21
CA ARG A 16 23.46 22.83 24.72
C ARG A 16 23.40 22.90 23.19
N GLY A 17 23.65 21.78 22.50
CA GLY A 17 23.59 21.68 21.03
C GLY A 17 24.94 21.47 20.33
N SER A 18 26.06 21.45 21.05
CA SER A 18 27.41 21.29 20.47
C SER A 18 27.82 19.83 20.22
N VAL A 19 28.64 19.62 19.18
CA VAL A 19 29.31 18.36 18.86
C VAL A 19 30.63 18.33 19.59
N VAL A 20 30.82 17.37 20.51
CA VAL A 20 32.00 17.31 21.38
C VAL A 20 32.98 16.26 20.91
N VAL A 21 34.26 16.61 20.79
CA VAL A 21 35.35 15.64 20.56
C VAL A 21 35.65 14.92 21.88
N ASP A 22 35.52 13.60 21.86
CA ASP A 22 35.76 12.71 22.99
C ASP A 22 36.77 11.62 22.60
N SER A 23 37.39 10.97 23.59
CA SER A 23 38.41 9.94 23.37
C SER A 23 38.02 8.66 24.10
N LEU A 24 38.06 7.53 23.40
CA LEU A 24 37.80 6.21 23.97
C LEU A 24 38.93 5.25 23.59
N ARG A 25 39.64 4.72 24.60
CA ARG A 25 40.74 3.76 24.42
C ARG A 25 41.80 4.25 23.42
N GLY A 26 42.19 5.52 23.52
CA GLY A 26 43.20 6.13 22.65
C GLY A 26 42.71 6.50 21.25
N ARG A 27 41.41 6.36 20.94
CA ARG A 27 40.82 6.74 19.65
C ARG A 27 39.83 7.89 19.79
N LEU A 28 39.88 8.84 18.85
CA LEU A 28 38.97 9.99 18.83
C LEU A 28 37.58 9.61 18.31
N ARG A 29 36.57 10.21 18.92
CA ARG A 29 35.15 10.08 18.56
C ARG A 29 34.42 11.42 18.70
N LEU A 30 33.40 11.63 17.89
CA LEU A 30 32.49 12.77 18.01
C LEU A 30 31.25 12.34 18.78
N ARG A 31 30.90 13.09 19.82
CA ARG A 31 29.66 12.95 20.57
C ARG A 31 28.65 13.96 20.09
N LEU A 32 27.47 13.49 19.74
CA LEU A 32 26.44 14.30 19.12
C LEU A 32 25.44 14.89 20.12
N PRO A 33 24.79 16.01 19.78
CA PRO A 33 23.70 16.58 20.55
C PRO A 33 22.52 15.60 20.65
N ARG A 34 21.97 15.43 21.85
CA ARG A 34 20.78 14.61 22.08
C ARG A 34 19.53 15.13 21.35
N LEU A 35 19.49 16.44 21.06
CA LEU A 35 18.41 17.10 20.34
C LEU A 35 18.22 16.54 18.92
N LEU A 36 19.29 16.05 18.27
CA LEU A 36 19.19 15.43 16.94
C LEU A 36 18.41 14.11 16.94
N TYR A 37 18.20 13.50 18.10
CA TYR A 37 17.59 12.18 18.23
C TYR A 37 16.38 12.19 19.17
N LEU A 38 15.62 13.29 19.20
CA LEU A 38 14.34 13.37 19.94
C LEU A 38 14.45 12.94 21.42
N GLY A 39 15.55 13.28 22.09
CA GLY A 39 15.77 12.95 23.51
C GLY A 39 16.33 11.56 23.80
N GLN A 40 16.67 10.76 22.78
CA GLN A 40 17.39 9.49 22.94
C GLN A 40 18.85 9.72 23.40
N GLN A 41 19.53 8.63 23.79
CA GLN A 41 20.93 8.67 24.22
C GLN A 41 21.82 9.33 23.17
N ALA A 42 22.81 10.11 23.62
CA ALA A 42 23.77 10.75 22.73
C ALA A 42 24.52 9.68 21.93
N LYS A 43 24.45 9.75 20.60
CA LYS A 43 25.21 8.86 19.72
C LYS A 43 26.65 9.34 19.61
N TYR A 44 27.56 8.37 19.47
CA TYR A 44 28.99 8.58 19.32
C TYR A 44 29.44 8.05 17.96
N ILE A 45 30.33 8.77 17.29
CA ILE A 45 30.91 8.38 16.00
C ILE A 45 32.41 8.28 16.18
N SER A 46 32.97 7.10 15.98
CA SER A 46 34.43 6.96 15.97
C SER A 46 35.00 7.55 14.69
N LEU A 47 36.02 8.40 14.84
CA LEU A 47 36.78 8.98 13.73
C LEU A 47 37.88 8.04 13.21
N GLN A 48 38.09 6.89 13.88
CA GLN A 48 39.11 5.88 13.53
C GLN A 48 40.54 6.44 13.44
N ILE A 49 40.82 7.51 14.18
CA ILE A 49 42.15 8.10 14.34
C ILE A 49 42.56 8.06 15.81
N ASP A 50 43.86 7.96 16.05
CA ASP A 50 44.43 7.95 17.39
C ASP A 50 44.36 9.35 18.02
N ASP A 51 44.25 9.41 19.34
CA ASP A 51 44.21 10.64 20.14
C ASP A 51 45.62 11.25 20.26
N THR A 52 46.07 11.86 19.16
CA THR A 52 47.27 12.71 19.10
C THR A 52 46.88 14.19 19.06
N PRO A 53 47.75 15.11 19.50
CA PRO A 53 47.45 16.56 19.44
C PRO A 53 47.12 17.07 18.03
N GLU A 54 47.70 16.47 16.99
CA GLU A 54 47.43 16.80 15.59
C GLU A 54 46.06 16.27 15.14
N ASN A 55 45.77 15.00 15.42
CA ASN A 55 44.48 14.36 15.11
C ASN A 55 43.32 15.02 15.86
N ARG A 56 43.57 15.58 17.05
CA ARG A 56 42.57 16.33 17.81
C ARG A 56 42.12 17.60 17.10
N LYS A 57 43.04 18.33 16.44
CA LYS A 57 42.69 19.50 15.62
C LYS A 57 41.82 19.12 14.43
N ILE A 58 42.10 17.97 13.81
CA ILE A 58 41.31 17.45 12.68
C ILE A 58 39.90 17.04 13.16
N ALA A 59 39.81 16.37 14.31
CA ALA A 59 38.54 16.03 14.94
C ALA A 59 37.71 17.28 15.29
N GLU A 60 38.33 18.34 15.78
CA GLU A 60 37.68 19.62 16.08
C GLU A 60 37.18 20.34 14.82
N ALA A 61 37.93 20.27 13.72
CA ALA A 61 37.47 20.81 12.43
C ALA A 61 36.23 20.05 11.91
N LYS A 62 36.21 18.72 12.05
CA LYS A 62 35.05 17.90 11.70
C LYS A 62 33.85 18.10 12.63
N ALA A 63 34.09 18.33 13.92
CA ALA A 63 33.04 18.70 14.87
C ALA A 63 32.37 20.02 14.45
N ARG A 64 33.16 21.04 14.09
CA ARG A 64 32.63 22.32 13.58
C ARG A 64 31.85 22.17 12.27
N GLN A 65 32.32 21.33 11.35
CA GLN A 65 31.60 21.04 10.12
C GLN A 65 30.23 20.40 10.40
N ALA A 66 30.17 19.46 11.34
CA ALA A 66 28.93 18.84 11.76
C ALA A 66 27.99 19.86 12.43
N GLU A 67 28.50 20.76 13.29
CA GLU A 67 27.71 21.83 13.91
C GLU A 67 27.09 22.80 12.90
N LEU A 68 27.84 23.19 11.85
CA LEU A 68 27.34 24.02 10.77
C LEU A 68 26.23 23.33 9.98
N ASP A 69 26.39 22.04 9.68
CA ASP A 69 25.39 21.26 8.94
C ASP A 69 24.12 21.02 9.79
N ILE A 70 24.26 20.86 11.11
CA ILE A 70 23.13 20.80 12.06
C ILE A 70 22.37 22.13 12.06
N THR A 71 23.10 23.24 12.15
CA THR A 71 22.51 24.58 12.23
C THR A 71 21.80 24.98 10.93
N SER A 72 22.34 24.56 9.78
CA SER A 72 21.76 24.83 8.46
C SER A 72 20.68 23.82 8.03
N GLY A 73 20.38 22.79 8.83
CA GLY A 73 19.37 21.77 8.52
C GLY A 73 19.79 20.76 7.45
N ASN A 74 21.03 20.82 6.96
CA ASN A 74 21.56 19.96 5.88
C ASN A 74 22.41 18.80 6.43
N PHE A 75 22.00 18.27 7.57
CA PHE A 75 22.80 17.29 8.28
C PHE A 75 22.76 15.91 7.65
N ASP A 76 23.93 15.36 7.31
CA ASP A 76 24.03 14.01 6.76
C ASP A 76 23.94 12.94 7.87
N PHE A 77 22.74 12.38 8.05
CA PHE A 77 22.48 11.30 8.99
C PHE A 77 23.18 9.97 8.66
N SER A 78 23.77 9.83 7.46
CA SER A 78 24.60 8.67 7.08
C SER A 78 26.03 8.78 7.61
N TRP A 79 26.45 9.97 8.04
CA TRP A 79 27.76 10.31 8.61
C TRP A 79 28.97 10.17 7.70
N ASN A 80 28.76 9.73 6.46
CA ASN A 80 29.86 9.49 5.53
C ASN A 80 30.65 10.77 5.24
N LYS A 81 29.98 11.94 5.24
CA LYS A 81 30.60 13.27 5.07
C LYS A 81 31.65 13.63 6.14
N TYR A 82 31.54 13.08 7.35
CA TYR A 82 32.37 13.47 8.50
C TYR A 82 33.44 12.45 8.86
N ARG A 83 33.50 11.30 8.18
CA ARG A 83 34.54 10.29 8.40
C ARG A 83 35.87 10.76 7.81
N ILE A 84 36.96 10.50 8.53
CA ILE A 84 38.32 10.76 8.08
C ILE A 84 38.81 9.45 7.47
N PHE A 85 38.95 9.41 6.15
CA PHE A 85 39.54 8.28 5.45
C PHE A 85 41.07 8.44 5.50
N ASN A 86 41.76 7.53 6.19
CA ASN A 86 43.22 7.44 6.08
C ASN A 86 43.57 6.96 4.66
N HIS A 87 44.40 7.74 3.98
CA HIS A 87 44.73 7.71 2.55
C HIS A 87 45.39 6.43 2.00
N LEU A 88 45.27 5.27 2.65
CA LEU A 88 45.80 3.98 2.19
C LEU A 88 44.76 2.86 2.11
N THR A 89 43.48 3.17 2.35
CA THR A 89 42.41 2.25 1.99
C THR A 89 42.11 2.49 0.53
N VAL A 90 42.38 1.49 -0.31
CA VAL A 90 41.83 1.36 -1.67
C VAL A 90 40.45 1.99 -1.63
N LEU A 91 40.32 3.15 -2.29
CA LEU A 91 39.00 3.61 -2.69
C LEU A 91 38.40 2.35 -3.33
N PRO A 92 37.26 1.80 -2.86
CA PRO A 92 36.44 1.14 -3.84
C PRO A 92 36.32 2.23 -4.89
N SER A 93 36.93 1.99 -6.06
CA SER A 93 36.70 2.83 -7.21
C SER A 93 35.25 3.22 -7.09
N TYR A 94 34.93 4.51 -7.18
CA TYR A 94 33.62 4.87 -7.69
C TYR A 94 33.54 4.10 -9.00
N GLN A 95 33.09 2.84 -8.93
CA GLN A 95 32.22 2.27 -9.91
C GLN A 95 31.14 3.32 -9.84
N GLU A 96 31.18 4.26 -10.80
CA GLU A 96 29.95 4.78 -11.34
C GLU A 96 29.02 3.58 -11.28
N GLU A 97 28.08 3.59 -10.34
CA GLU A 97 27.07 2.56 -10.28
C GLU A 97 26.50 2.64 -11.69
N GLN A 98 26.90 1.68 -12.53
CA GLN A 98 26.42 1.55 -13.90
C GLN A 98 24.94 1.78 -13.77
N PRO A 99 24.39 2.88 -14.34
CA PRO A 99 23.10 3.40 -13.94
C PRO A 99 22.15 2.22 -13.98
N ARG A 100 21.72 1.77 -12.79
CA ARG A 100 20.88 0.59 -12.70
C ARG A 100 19.75 0.88 -13.66
N PRO A 101 19.54 0.06 -14.72
CA PRO A 101 18.67 0.44 -15.81
C PRO A 101 17.36 0.92 -15.20
N ALA A 102 17.00 2.17 -15.51
CA ALA A 102 15.91 2.84 -14.85
C ALA A 102 14.67 1.96 -15.01
N LEU A 103 14.22 1.36 -13.90
CA LEU A 103 13.15 0.38 -13.93
C LEU A 103 11.92 1.07 -14.53
N SER A 104 11.45 0.57 -15.67
CA SER A 104 10.29 1.17 -16.32
C SER A 104 9.02 0.88 -15.53
N LEU A 105 8.00 1.71 -15.77
CA LEU A 105 6.68 1.52 -15.19
C LEU A 105 6.10 0.13 -15.50
N THR A 106 6.21 -0.32 -16.76
CA THR A 106 5.71 -1.63 -17.18
C THR A 106 6.48 -2.76 -16.49
N GLU A 107 7.80 -2.69 -16.41
CA GLU A 107 8.61 -3.73 -15.74
C GLU A 107 8.31 -3.81 -14.24
N LEU A 108 8.16 -2.67 -13.55
CA LEU A 108 7.75 -2.64 -12.15
C LEU A 108 6.38 -3.29 -11.99
N TRP A 109 5.43 -2.93 -12.85
CA TRP A 109 4.08 -3.45 -12.80
C TRP A 109 4.03 -4.96 -13.02
N ASP A 110 4.74 -5.47 -14.02
CA ASP A 110 4.77 -6.91 -14.33
C ASP A 110 5.39 -7.71 -13.19
N LYS A 111 6.50 -7.23 -12.60
CA LYS A 111 7.11 -7.85 -11.42
C LYS A 111 6.15 -7.83 -10.22
N TYR A 112 5.42 -6.74 -10.02
CA TYR A 112 4.43 -6.61 -8.96
C TYR A 112 3.23 -7.55 -9.17
N VAL A 113 2.70 -7.64 -10.38
CA VAL A 113 1.61 -8.54 -10.75
C VAL A 113 2.04 -9.99 -10.60
N ALA A 114 3.25 -10.36 -11.01
CA ALA A 114 3.80 -11.70 -10.81
C ALA A 114 3.86 -12.07 -9.31
N TYR A 115 4.31 -11.13 -8.46
CA TYR A 115 4.30 -11.31 -7.01
C TYR A 115 2.88 -11.44 -6.42
N LYS A 116 1.90 -10.70 -6.95
CA LYS A 116 0.52 -10.71 -6.44
C LYS A 116 -0.34 -11.86 -6.95
N THR A 117 -0.08 -12.37 -8.16
CA THR A 117 -0.85 -13.44 -8.80
C THR A 117 -1.10 -14.66 -7.89
N PRO A 118 -0.11 -15.23 -7.18
CA PRO A 118 -0.36 -16.39 -6.30
C PRO A 118 -1.15 -16.04 -5.03
N ILE A 119 -1.23 -14.76 -4.66
CA ILE A 119 -1.87 -14.28 -3.43
C ILE A 119 -3.30 -13.78 -3.69
N CYS A 120 -3.50 -13.18 -4.86
CA CYS A 120 -4.73 -12.53 -5.25
C CYS A 120 -5.68 -13.52 -5.95
N SER A 121 -6.96 -13.20 -5.90
CA SER A 121 -7.96 -14.03 -6.58
C SER A 121 -7.85 -13.90 -8.11
N PRO A 122 -8.17 -14.95 -8.90
CA PRO A 122 -8.11 -14.89 -10.36
C PRO A 122 -8.92 -13.73 -10.96
N LYS A 123 -10.08 -13.44 -10.36
CA LYS A 123 -10.92 -12.29 -10.73
C LYS A 123 -10.16 -10.95 -10.59
N THR A 124 -9.38 -10.79 -9.53
CA THR A 124 -8.60 -9.56 -9.31
C THR A 124 -7.53 -9.39 -10.39
N VAL A 125 -6.84 -10.47 -10.72
CA VAL A 125 -5.81 -10.45 -11.77
C VAL A 125 -6.45 -10.12 -13.13
N ILE A 126 -7.48 -10.86 -13.52
CA ILE A 126 -8.11 -10.74 -14.84
C ILE A 126 -8.90 -9.42 -14.99
N ASP A 127 -9.77 -9.08 -14.04
CA ASP A 127 -10.70 -7.96 -14.21
C ASP A 127 -10.13 -6.62 -13.72
N SER A 128 -8.99 -6.63 -13.01
CA SER A 128 -8.37 -5.39 -12.52
C SER A 128 -6.95 -5.20 -13.02
N TYR A 129 -6.05 -6.16 -12.79
CA TYR A 129 -4.64 -5.96 -13.13
C TYR A 129 -4.37 -5.96 -14.64
N VAL A 130 -5.03 -6.83 -15.40
CA VAL A 130 -4.87 -6.87 -16.87
C VAL A 130 -5.30 -5.55 -17.53
N PRO A 131 -6.49 -4.98 -17.25
CA PRO A 131 -6.86 -3.65 -17.78
C PRO A 131 -5.88 -2.53 -17.38
N MET A 132 -5.40 -2.52 -16.13
CA MET A 132 -4.42 -1.54 -15.68
C MET A 132 -3.09 -1.69 -16.43
N GLY A 133 -2.62 -2.93 -16.63
CA GLY A 133 -1.42 -3.22 -17.40
C GLY A 133 -1.49 -2.68 -18.84
N ARG A 134 -2.66 -2.73 -19.49
CA ARG A 134 -2.84 -2.14 -20.82
C ARG A 134 -2.72 -0.62 -20.83
N HIS A 135 -3.21 0.06 -19.79
CA HIS A 135 -3.00 1.50 -19.66
C HIS A 135 -1.53 1.82 -19.40
N PHE A 136 -0.88 1.02 -18.56
CA PHE A 136 0.54 1.17 -18.21
C PHE A 136 1.50 0.92 -19.37
N ALA A 137 1.22 -0.05 -20.23
CA ALA A 137 2.03 -0.33 -21.42
C ALA A 137 2.06 0.84 -22.42
N ASN A 138 1.02 1.68 -22.43
CA ASN A 138 0.90 2.83 -23.34
C ASN A 138 1.20 4.18 -22.66
N ALA A 139 1.45 4.17 -21.35
CA ALA A 139 1.79 5.38 -20.59
C ALA A 139 3.28 5.75 -20.75
N PRO A 140 3.68 6.97 -20.39
CA PRO A 140 5.07 7.29 -20.15
C PRO A 140 5.69 6.28 -19.18
N GLN A 141 6.90 5.79 -19.49
CA GLN A 141 7.52 4.70 -18.74
C GLN A 141 8.41 5.17 -17.59
N ALA A 142 8.78 6.46 -17.57
CA ALA A 142 9.65 7.06 -16.58
C ALA A 142 8.92 7.25 -15.24
N LEU A 143 9.29 6.46 -14.24
CA LEU A 143 8.65 6.46 -12.91
C LEU A 143 8.92 7.75 -12.10
N ASP A 144 9.96 8.50 -12.45
CA ASP A 144 10.35 9.78 -11.85
C ASP A 144 9.53 10.96 -12.37
N GLN A 145 8.66 10.76 -13.36
CA GLN A 145 7.74 11.76 -13.92
C GLN A 145 6.27 11.42 -13.58
N PRO A 146 5.87 11.40 -12.29
CA PRO A 146 4.56 10.90 -11.90
C PRO A 146 3.40 11.80 -12.38
N LEU A 147 3.65 13.09 -12.62
CA LEU A 147 2.66 14.03 -13.16
C LEU A 147 2.32 13.74 -14.62
N GLU A 148 3.30 13.33 -15.43
CA GLU A 148 3.06 12.98 -16.84
C GLU A 148 2.21 11.72 -16.95
N ILE A 149 2.54 10.70 -16.16
CA ILE A 149 1.77 9.45 -16.10
C ILE A 149 0.33 9.72 -15.63
N ARG A 150 0.15 10.56 -14.61
CA ARG A 150 -1.19 10.97 -14.16
C ARG A 150 -1.97 11.66 -15.28
N SER A 151 -1.33 12.61 -15.97
CA SER A 151 -1.96 13.40 -17.03
C SER A 151 -2.36 12.51 -18.21
N TYR A 152 -1.48 11.59 -18.60
CA TYR A 152 -1.78 10.55 -19.59
C TYR A 152 -3.00 9.71 -19.18
N LEU A 153 -3.03 9.18 -17.95
CA LEU A 153 -4.13 8.34 -17.48
C LEU A 153 -5.47 9.10 -17.46
N LEU A 154 -5.48 10.38 -17.07
CA LEU A 154 -6.68 11.22 -17.12
C LEU A 154 -7.19 11.45 -18.56
N GLY A 155 -6.30 11.52 -19.54
CA GLY A 155 -6.67 11.63 -20.95
C GLY A 155 -7.09 10.30 -21.58
N ALA A 156 -6.51 9.19 -21.14
CA ALA A 156 -6.69 7.87 -21.75
C ALA A 156 -7.87 7.06 -21.17
N THR A 157 -8.36 7.39 -19.97
CA THR A 157 -9.43 6.62 -19.31
C THR A 157 -10.27 7.46 -18.36
N THR A 158 -11.31 6.85 -17.79
CA THR A 158 -12.19 7.52 -16.82
C THR A 158 -11.45 7.88 -15.54
N GLU A 159 -11.85 8.97 -14.88
CA GLU A 159 -11.26 9.39 -13.60
C GLU A 159 -11.27 8.27 -12.53
N GLN A 160 -12.32 7.43 -12.52
CA GLN A 160 -12.40 6.28 -11.62
C GLN A 160 -11.34 5.21 -11.95
N MET A 161 -11.11 4.92 -13.23
CA MET A 161 -10.05 3.99 -13.63
C MET A 161 -8.68 4.59 -13.33
N THR A 162 -8.46 5.88 -13.63
CA THR A 162 -7.23 6.60 -13.28
C THR A 162 -6.94 6.50 -11.78
N ARG A 163 -7.94 6.74 -10.93
CA ARG A 163 -7.81 6.57 -9.48
C ARG A 163 -7.37 5.16 -9.11
N ARG A 164 -7.94 4.13 -9.73
CA ARG A 164 -7.56 2.74 -9.48
C ARG A 164 -6.15 2.43 -9.97
N CYS A 165 -5.75 2.94 -11.13
CA CYS A 165 -4.39 2.83 -11.66
C CYS A 165 -3.38 3.45 -10.69
N LEU A 166 -3.56 4.72 -10.31
CA LEU A 166 -2.65 5.43 -9.40
C LEU A 166 -2.57 4.75 -8.02
N MET A 167 -3.70 4.27 -7.48
CA MET A 167 -3.71 3.53 -6.22
C MET A 167 -2.89 2.23 -6.29
N ASN A 168 -3.01 1.48 -7.39
CA ASN A 168 -2.26 0.23 -7.56
C ASN A 168 -0.79 0.48 -7.93
N LEU A 169 -0.50 1.55 -8.67
CA LEU A 169 0.86 1.97 -8.98
C LEU A 169 1.60 2.42 -7.71
N SER A 170 0.94 3.19 -6.85
CA SER A 170 1.44 3.53 -5.51
C SER A 170 1.74 2.26 -4.68
N ALA A 171 0.87 1.25 -4.73
CA ALA A 171 1.11 -0.02 -4.06
C ALA A 171 2.29 -0.81 -4.68
N ALA A 172 2.44 -0.77 -6.00
CA ALA A 172 3.56 -1.39 -6.72
C ALA A 172 4.88 -0.70 -6.37
N CYS A 173 4.93 0.63 -6.35
CA CYS A 173 6.10 1.39 -5.96
C CYS A 173 6.46 1.16 -4.48
N LYS A 174 5.47 1.14 -3.58
CA LYS A 174 5.70 0.78 -2.16
C LYS A 174 6.28 -0.63 -2.01
N TRP A 175 5.81 -1.58 -2.81
CA TRP A 175 6.39 -2.93 -2.86
C TRP A 175 7.82 -2.90 -3.44
N GLY A 176 8.06 -2.12 -4.49
CA GLY A 176 9.37 -1.92 -5.11
C GLY A 176 10.41 -1.37 -4.13
N VAL A 177 10.04 -0.35 -3.34
CA VAL A 177 10.87 0.20 -2.26
C VAL A 177 11.21 -0.88 -1.23
N LYS A 178 10.21 -1.64 -0.77
CA LYS A 178 10.43 -2.75 0.18
C LYS A 178 11.37 -3.84 -0.37
N LYS A 179 11.42 -4.02 -1.69
CA LYS A 179 12.28 -4.99 -2.38
C LYS A 179 13.62 -4.40 -2.83
N GLY A 180 13.92 -3.13 -2.53
CA GLY A 180 15.15 -2.46 -2.95
C GLY A 180 15.23 -2.21 -4.46
N LEU A 181 14.08 -2.23 -5.16
CA LEU A 181 13.97 -1.94 -6.59
C LEU A 181 13.87 -0.43 -6.86
N LEU A 182 13.31 0.33 -5.91
CA LEU A 182 13.12 1.78 -5.98
C LEU A 182 13.63 2.42 -4.69
N ALA A 183 14.07 3.67 -4.78
CA ALA A 183 14.44 4.45 -3.60
C ALA A 183 13.20 5.02 -2.88
N THR A 184 12.20 5.50 -3.64
CA THR A 184 11.02 6.20 -3.12
C THR A 184 9.74 5.78 -3.86
N ASN A 185 8.58 6.17 -3.34
CA ASN A 185 7.28 5.99 -4.00
C ASN A 185 6.78 7.33 -4.56
N PRO A 186 6.96 7.61 -5.86
CA PRO A 186 6.55 8.88 -6.46
C PRO A 186 5.02 9.02 -6.65
N PHE A 187 4.25 7.95 -6.45
CA PHE A 187 2.79 7.95 -6.58
C PHE A 187 2.06 7.89 -5.24
N ASP A 188 2.77 8.11 -4.13
CA ASP A 188 2.15 8.09 -2.80
C ASP A 188 1.07 9.18 -2.69
N GLY A 189 -0.10 8.81 -2.18
CA GLY A 189 -1.22 9.75 -2.00
C GLY A 189 -1.89 10.30 -3.26
N MET A 190 -1.30 10.19 -4.46
CA MET A 190 -1.78 10.88 -5.67
C MET A 190 -3.22 10.52 -6.08
N TYR A 191 -3.65 9.28 -5.84
CA TYR A 191 -5.02 8.84 -6.10
C TYR A 191 -6.06 9.50 -5.16
N LEU A 192 -5.63 10.09 -4.03
CA LEU A 192 -6.50 10.79 -3.09
C LEU A 192 -6.91 12.17 -3.59
N GLU A 193 -6.10 12.78 -4.45
CA GLU A 193 -6.32 14.11 -5.03
C GLU A 193 -7.42 14.13 -6.10
N LEU A 194 -7.75 12.97 -6.68
CA LEU A 194 -8.87 12.84 -7.61
C LEU A 194 -10.20 12.94 -6.87
N ALA A 195 -11.25 13.37 -7.58
CA ALA A 195 -12.58 13.48 -7.00
C ALA A 195 -13.04 12.11 -6.46
N LYS A 196 -13.74 12.15 -5.33
CA LYS A 196 -14.37 10.96 -4.79
C LYS A 196 -15.52 10.57 -5.72
N PRO A 197 -15.73 9.26 -5.98
CA PRO A 197 -16.91 8.82 -6.71
C PRO A 197 -18.19 9.33 -6.05
N LYS A 198 -19.17 9.76 -6.87
CA LYS A 198 -20.46 10.32 -6.40
C LYS A 198 -21.20 9.43 -5.39
N TYR A 199 -21.16 8.11 -5.56
CA TYR A 199 -21.78 7.16 -4.62
C TYR A 199 -21.15 7.16 -3.21
N LYS A 200 -19.97 7.77 -3.02
CA LYS A 200 -19.37 7.99 -1.69
C LYS A 200 -19.74 9.35 -1.09
N ILE A 201 -20.44 10.18 -1.85
CA ILE A 201 -20.91 11.51 -1.42
C ILE A 201 -22.34 11.36 -0.88
N GLU A 202 -23.16 10.52 -1.50
CA GLU A 202 -24.48 10.14 -1.00
C GLU A 202 -24.35 8.99 0.02
N GLU A 203 -24.38 9.33 1.31
CA GLU A 203 -24.13 8.36 2.39
C GLU A 203 -25.34 7.47 2.74
N GLN A 204 -26.56 7.85 2.36
CA GLN A 204 -27.75 7.09 2.72
C GLN A 204 -28.18 6.14 1.61
N ALA A 205 -28.15 4.85 1.92
CA ALA A 205 -28.82 3.85 1.10
C ALA A 205 -30.32 4.17 1.04
N ASN A 206 -30.90 4.14 -0.16
CA ASN A 206 -32.35 4.26 -0.39
C ASN A 206 -32.93 2.85 -0.63
N PRO A 207 -33.30 2.09 0.43
CA PRO A 207 -33.80 0.73 0.29
C PRO A 207 -35.24 0.72 -0.24
N PHE A 208 -35.60 -0.33 -0.97
CA PHE A 208 -36.99 -0.55 -1.35
C PHE A 208 -37.88 -0.79 -0.11
N THR A 209 -39.05 -0.17 -0.11
CA THR A 209 -40.15 -0.49 0.80
C THR A 209 -40.73 -1.87 0.49
N ALA A 210 -41.52 -2.42 1.42
CA ALA A 210 -42.23 -3.68 1.20
C ALA A 210 -43.18 -3.61 -0.01
N GLN A 211 -43.86 -2.48 -0.21
CA GLN A 211 -44.76 -2.28 -1.35
C GLN A 211 -43.98 -2.24 -2.67
N GLU A 212 -42.82 -1.57 -2.71
CA GLU A 212 -41.97 -1.55 -3.90
C GLU A 212 -41.39 -2.92 -4.21
N ARG A 213 -40.93 -3.66 -3.20
CA ARG A 213 -40.51 -5.06 -3.35
C ARG A 213 -41.61 -5.90 -4.02
N ASP A 214 -42.83 -5.79 -3.53
CA ASP A 214 -43.95 -6.61 -4.02
C ASP A 214 -44.33 -6.21 -5.46
N ARG A 215 -44.30 -4.91 -5.79
CA ARG A 215 -44.46 -4.43 -7.16
C ARG A 215 -43.36 -4.93 -8.10
N ILE A 216 -42.10 -4.96 -7.64
CA ILE A 216 -40.98 -5.50 -8.42
C ILE A 216 -41.22 -7.00 -8.69
N ILE A 217 -41.58 -7.78 -7.69
CA ILE A 217 -41.87 -9.21 -7.85
C ILE A 217 -43.02 -9.43 -8.84
N GLN A 218 -44.10 -8.66 -8.73
CA GLN A 218 -45.26 -8.71 -9.63
C GLN A 218 -44.87 -8.35 -11.08
N ALA A 219 -43.99 -7.36 -11.25
CA ALA A 219 -43.49 -6.98 -12.56
C ALA A 219 -42.73 -8.13 -13.22
N PHE A 220 -41.86 -8.85 -12.48
CA PHE A 220 -41.22 -10.06 -13.00
C PHE A 220 -42.27 -11.13 -13.37
N GLN A 221 -43.20 -11.43 -12.46
CA GLN A 221 -44.24 -12.46 -12.67
C GLN A 221 -45.06 -12.26 -13.94
N THR A 222 -45.39 -11.02 -14.26
CA THR A 222 -46.27 -10.66 -15.38
C THR A 222 -45.51 -10.20 -16.62
N HIS A 223 -44.17 -10.13 -16.58
CA HIS A 223 -43.37 -9.59 -17.67
C HIS A 223 -43.54 -10.38 -18.97
N ASN A 224 -44.13 -9.74 -19.98
CA ASN A 224 -44.39 -10.32 -21.30
C ASN A 224 -45.14 -11.67 -21.25
N ALA A 225 -45.99 -11.89 -20.24
CA ALA A 225 -46.89 -13.03 -20.22
C ALA A 225 -47.77 -13.02 -21.48
N GLY A 226 -47.64 -14.05 -22.32
CA GLY A 226 -48.41 -14.19 -23.57
C GLY A 226 -47.98 -13.29 -24.74
N LYS A 227 -46.81 -12.62 -24.67
CA LYS A 227 -46.31 -11.75 -25.76
C LYS A 227 -45.09 -12.34 -26.45
N LYS A 228 -44.91 -12.03 -27.74
CA LYS A 228 -43.68 -12.36 -28.49
C LYS A 228 -42.52 -11.50 -27.97
N GLY A 229 -41.38 -12.11 -27.68
CA GLY A 229 -40.16 -11.42 -27.21
C GLY A 229 -39.57 -12.06 -25.94
N ILE A 230 -38.55 -11.43 -25.36
CA ILE A 230 -37.90 -11.91 -24.12
C ILE A 230 -38.84 -11.70 -22.95
N SER A 231 -39.13 -12.78 -22.19
CA SER A 231 -39.83 -12.71 -20.90
C SER A 231 -38.84 -12.89 -19.75
N TYR A 232 -38.95 -12.06 -18.72
CA TYR A 232 -38.17 -12.19 -17.48
C TYR A 232 -38.90 -12.95 -16.37
N SER A 233 -40.12 -13.46 -16.63
CA SER A 233 -40.91 -14.21 -15.64
C SER A 233 -40.19 -15.44 -15.07
N TYR A 234 -39.32 -16.06 -15.87
CA TYR A 234 -38.44 -17.14 -15.41
C TYR A 234 -37.57 -16.75 -14.19
N TYR A 235 -37.22 -15.48 -14.02
CA TYR A 235 -36.42 -15.00 -12.89
C TYR A 235 -37.23 -14.68 -11.63
N THR A 236 -38.56 -14.84 -11.63
CA THR A 236 -39.41 -14.51 -10.47
C THR A 236 -38.93 -15.17 -9.19
N ASN A 237 -38.71 -16.48 -9.19
CA ASN A 237 -38.33 -17.21 -7.98
C ASN A 237 -36.93 -16.80 -7.51
N PHE A 238 -36.02 -16.51 -8.43
CA PHE A 238 -34.70 -15.97 -8.11
C PHE A 238 -34.79 -14.60 -7.42
N VAL A 239 -35.60 -13.68 -7.94
CA VAL A 239 -35.79 -12.34 -7.34
C VAL A 239 -36.45 -12.44 -5.96
N LYS A 240 -37.48 -13.29 -5.80
CA LYS A 240 -38.09 -13.58 -4.49
C LYS A 240 -37.04 -14.09 -3.50
N PHE A 241 -36.23 -15.06 -3.92
CA PHE A 241 -35.19 -15.63 -3.09
C PHE A 241 -34.19 -14.57 -2.59
N LEU A 242 -33.76 -13.65 -3.46
CA LEU A 242 -32.87 -12.55 -3.08
C LEU A 242 -33.51 -11.62 -2.04
N PHE A 243 -34.78 -11.25 -2.21
CA PHE A 243 -35.49 -10.42 -1.24
C PHE A 243 -35.69 -11.12 0.11
N TYR A 244 -35.98 -12.43 0.11
CA TYR A 244 -36.26 -13.18 1.34
C TYR A 244 -35.00 -13.54 2.14
N THR A 245 -33.85 -13.67 1.47
CA THR A 245 -32.59 -14.07 2.11
C THR A 245 -31.63 -12.92 2.37
N GLY A 246 -31.69 -11.87 1.54
CA GLY A 246 -30.68 -10.81 1.51
C GLY A 246 -29.27 -11.31 1.17
N CYS A 247 -29.13 -12.50 0.57
CA CYS A 247 -27.82 -13.02 0.20
C CYS A 247 -27.26 -12.30 -1.03
N ARG A 248 -25.95 -12.43 -1.27
CA ARG A 248 -25.33 -11.87 -2.48
C ARG A 248 -25.82 -12.65 -3.70
N PRO A 249 -26.04 -12.01 -4.87
CA PRO A 249 -26.42 -12.72 -6.09
C PRO A 249 -25.49 -13.90 -6.44
N SER A 250 -24.18 -13.76 -6.20
CA SER A 250 -23.21 -14.85 -6.42
C SER A 250 -23.41 -16.05 -5.50
N GLU A 251 -23.93 -15.84 -4.28
CA GLU A 251 -24.27 -16.91 -3.32
C GLU A 251 -25.56 -17.60 -3.74
N ALA A 252 -26.58 -16.85 -4.17
CA ALA A 252 -27.81 -17.41 -4.72
C ALA A 252 -27.57 -18.28 -5.97
N VAL A 253 -26.77 -17.78 -6.92
CA VAL A 253 -26.43 -18.52 -8.14
C VAL A 253 -25.56 -19.76 -7.85
N GLY A 254 -24.75 -19.72 -6.78
CA GLY A 254 -23.92 -20.85 -6.35
C GLY A 254 -24.63 -21.85 -5.44
N LEU A 255 -25.92 -21.64 -5.13
CA LEU A 255 -26.67 -22.53 -4.25
C LEU A 255 -26.90 -23.90 -4.92
N ARG A 256 -26.79 -24.97 -4.13
CA ARG A 256 -26.98 -26.36 -4.56
C ARG A 256 -27.78 -27.08 -3.48
N TRP A 257 -28.44 -28.18 -3.83
CA TRP A 257 -29.24 -28.98 -2.89
C TRP A 257 -28.46 -29.43 -1.65
N LYS A 258 -27.17 -29.77 -1.78
CA LYS A 258 -26.28 -30.11 -0.65
C LYS A 258 -26.12 -29.01 0.41
N HIS A 259 -26.52 -27.78 0.11
CA HIS A 259 -26.44 -26.63 1.01
C HIS A 259 -27.74 -26.40 1.80
N LEU A 260 -28.81 -27.13 1.46
CA LEU A 260 -30.11 -27.07 2.12
C LEU A 260 -30.23 -28.23 3.11
N SER A 261 -30.97 -28.02 4.20
CA SER A 261 -31.47 -29.16 4.99
C SER A 261 -32.54 -29.91 4.22
N ASP A 262 -32.78 -31.17 4.57
CA ASP A 262 -33.75 -32.04 3.87
C ASP A 262 -35.17 -31.45 3.83
N ASP A 263 -35.53 -30.69 4.86
CA ASP A 263 -36.80 -29.98 4.97
C ASP A 263 -36.77 -28.57 4.36
N CYS A 264 -35.65 -28.12 3.76
CA CYS A 264 -35.44 -26.74 3.30
C CYS A 264 -35.62 -25.66 4.38
N ALA A 265 -35.60 -25.99 5.67
CA ALA A 265 -35.72 -25.02 6.76
C ALA A 265 -34.42 -24.23 7.02
N LYS A 266 -33.28 -24.70 6.50
CA LYS A 266 -31.97 -24.04 6.68
C LYS A 266 -31.18 -24.02 5.38
N ILE A 267 -30.51 -22.89 5.12
CA ILE A 267 -29.55 -22.69 4.02
C ILE A 267 -28.16 -22.47 4.58
N THR A 268 -27.16 -23.14 4.01
CA THR A 268 -25.75 -22.98 4.37
C THR A 268 -24.99 -22.35 3.20
N PHE A 269 -24.79 -21.03 3.24
CA PHE A 269 -24.02 -20.31 2.22
C PHE A 269 -22.51 -20.55 2.42
N THR A 270 -21.93 -21.36 1.54
CA THR A 270 -20.50 -21.77 1.54
C THR A 270 -19.83 -21.49 0.20
N GLU A 271 -20.54 -21.79 -0.89
CA GLU A 271 -20.06 -21.57 -2.25
C GLU A 271 -20.60 -20.26 -2.85
N ALA A 272 -19.89 -19.74 -3.86
CA ALA A 272 -20.37 -18.67 -4.70
C ALA A 272 -19.88 -18.85 -6.14
N ILE A 273 -20.71 -18.48 -7.12
CA ILE A 273 -20.28 -18.40 -8.52
C ILE A 273 -20.01 -16.94 -8.87
N VAL A 274 -18.78 -16.66 -9.31
CA VAL A 274 -18.37 -15.33 -9.76
C VAL A 274 -17.96 -15.38 -11.22
N ARG A 275 -18.02 -14.24 -11.92
CA ARG A 275 -17.44 -14.13 -13.28
C ARG A 275 -16.04 -13.53 -13.22
N ALA A 276 -15.12 -14.07 -14.01
CA ALA A 276 -13.79 -13.51 -14.25
C ALA A 276 -13.50 -13.61 -15.75
N GLY A 277 -13.16 -12.49 -16.41
CA GLY A 277 -12.95 -12.46 -17.87
C GLY A 277 -14.14 -12.99 -18.68
N GLY A 278 -15.36 -12.76 -18.19
CA GLY A 278 -16.60 -13.26 -18.81
C GLY A 278 -16.94 -14.73 -18.53
N LYS A 279 -16.03 -15.53 -17.96
CA LYS A 279 -16.25 -16.95 -17.66
C LYS A 279 -16.73 -17.16 -16.21
N PRO A 280 -17.65 -18.10 -15.96
CA PRO A 280 -18.04 -18.47 -14.60
C PRO A 280 -16.88 -19.18 -13.90
N LEU A 281 -16.63 -18.80 -12.65
CA LEU A 281 -15.63 -19.37 -11.77
C LEU A 281 -16.33 -19.73 -10.46
N SER A 282 -16.35 -21.02 -10.14
CA SER A 282 -16.84 -21.48 -8.85
C SER A 282 -15.83 -21.13 -7.76
N ARG A 283 -16.33 -20.70 -6.61
CA ARG A 283 -15.56 -20.53 -5.38
C ARG A 283 -16.18 -21.39 -4.30
N GLU A 284 -15.35 -22.27 -3.75
CA GLU A 284 -15.71 -23.13 -2.63
C GLU A 284 -15.77 -22.40 -1.30
N THR A 285 -15.34 -21.12 -1.26
CA THR A 285 -15.39 -20.28 -0.07
C THR A 285 -15.88 -18.87 -0.38
N THR A 286 -16.69 -18.32 0.53
CA THR A 286 -17.11 -16.92 0.49
C THR A 286 -15.90 -16.00 0.69
N LYS A 287 -15.98 -14.73 0.23
CA LYS A 287 -14.89 -13.74 0.33
C LYS A 287 -14.35 -13.59 1.77
N THR A 288 -15.16 -13.87 2.77
CA THR A 288 -14.83 -13.78 4.20
C THR A 288 -14.41 -15.10 4.84
N LYS A 289 -14.41 -16.23 4.10
CA LYS A 289 -14.17 -17.60 4.59
C LYS A 289 -15.07 -18.01 5.78
N LYS A 290 -16.16 -17.29 6.02
CA LYS A 290 -17.12 -17.59 7.08
C LYS A 290 -18.36 -18.22 6.46
N THR A 291 -18.69 -19.41 6.94
CA THR A 291 -19.96 -20.08 6.63
C THR A 291 -21.10 -19.32 7.30
N ARG A 292 -22.12 -18.96 6.54
CA ARG A 292 -23.35 -18.36 7.07
C ARG A 292 -24.48 -19.39 6.97
N LYS A 293 -25.04 -19.76 8.12
CA LYS A 293 -26.30 -20.50 8.19
C LYS A 293 -27.45 -19.50 8.24
N PHE A 294 -28.50 -19.75 7.47
CA PHE A 294 -29.68 -18.91 7.37
C PHE A 294 -30.92 -19.78 7.63
N SER A 295 -31.77 -19.35 8.56
CA SER A 295 -33.04 -20.03 8.83
C SER A 295 -34.11 -19.55 7.85
N CYS A 296 -34.79 -20.48 7.19
CA CYS A 296 -35.88 -20.17 6.28
C CYS A 296 -37.16 -19.90 7.05
N THR A 297 -37.89 -18.86 6.63
CA THR A 297 -39.30 -18.72 7.00
C THR A 297 -40.14 -19.72 6.22
N ASN A 298 -41.37 -20.01 6.67
CA ASN A 298 -42.30 -20.88 5.96
C ASN A 298 -42.47 -20.44 4.49
N THR A 299 -42.56 -19.13 4.23
CA THR A 299 -42.64 -18.57 2.88
C THR A 299 -41.44 -18.95 2.00
N LEU A 300 -40.21 -18.88 2.55
CA LEU A 300 -39.01 -19.24 1.81
C LEU A 300 -38.91 -20.76 1.62
N GLN A 301 -39.32 -21.54 2.61
CA GLN A 301 -39.37 -23.00 2.51
C GLN A 301 -40.33 -23.44 1.40
N THR A 302 -41.54 -22.87 1.33
CA THR A 302 -42.48 -23.12 0.24
C THR A 302 -41.90 -22.75 -1.12
N LEU A 303 -41.18 -21.62 -1.22
CA LEU A 303 -40.52 -21.20 -2.47
C LEU A 303 -39.44 -22.19 -2.92
N LEU A 304 -38.70 -22.79 -1.99
CA LEU A 304 -37.65 -23.76 -2.31
C LEU A 304 -38.20 -25.13 -2.73
N LEU A 305 -39.43 -25.44 -2.35
CA LEU A 305 -40.11 -26.71 -2.64
C LEU A 305 -41.05 -26.64 -3.86
N SER A 306 -41.29 -25.45 -4.41
CA SER A 306 -42.15 -25.22 -5.60
C SER A 306 -41.40 -25.40 -6.91
#